data_AF-W1PVL6-F1
#
_entry.id   AF-W1PVL6-F1
#
_cell.length_a   1.000
_cell.length_b   1.000
_cell.length_c   1.000
_cell.angle_alpha   90.00
_cell.angle_beta   90.00
_cell.angle_gamma   90.00
#
_symmetry.space_group_name_H-M   'P 1'
#
loop_
_entity.id
_entity.type
_entity.pdbx_description
1 polymer ?
#
loop_
_entity_poly.entity_id
_entity_poly.type
_entity_poly.pdbx_seq_one_letter_code
_entity_poly.pdbx_strand_id
1 'polypeptide(L)'
;MHFFNELLGYGGISCETLQASYKPPMEREETSAKKHAKRSGKRLWSHEEDLRLIRHIEAYGKGSWTTLPQKAGLNRNSKSCRLRWMNYLRPDIKHGNFSPEEDDLILRLHRLVENRWSLIAGRVPGRTDSQIKNFWNTRYRGKKHIYSSFITI
;
A
#
# COMPACT_ATOMS: atom_id res chain seq x y z
N MET A 1 69.31 -19.79 33.29
CA MET A 1 70.26 -20.92 33.35
C MET A 1 69.80 -21.98 32.36
N HIS A 2 70.47 -22.01 31.20
CA HIS A 2 70.63 -23.11 30.25
C HIS A 2 69.38 -23.67 29.52
N PHE A 3 69.23 -23.47 28.20
CA PHE A 3 69.94 -24.07 27.04
C PHE A 3 69.65 -25.57 26.83
N PHE A 4 69.66 -25.96 25.54
CA PHE A 4 69.57 -27.31 24.94
C PHE A 4 68.13 -27.77 24.63
N ASN A 5 67.71 -28.06 23.39
CA ASN A 5 68.47 -28.28 22.16
C ASN A 5 67.57 -28.28 20.91
N GLU A 6 68.17 -27.85 19.80
CA GLU A 6 67.68 -27.90 18.42
C GLU A 6 67.80 -29.30 17.79
N LEU A 7 66.89 -29.55 16.83
CA LEU A 7 67.05 -30.30 15.56
C LEU A 7 67.50 -31.76 15.54
N LEU A 8 66.54 -32.66 15.29
CA LEU A 8 66.54 -33.74 14.27
C LEU A 8 65.04 -33.98 13.93
N GLY A 9 64.49 -34.07 12.71
CA GLY A 9 65.05 -34.40 11.42
C GLY A 9 64.35 -35.61 10.79
N TYR A 10 63.02 -35.68 10.68
CA TYR A 10 62.24 -36.71 9.93
C TYR A 10 60.85 -36.10 9.59
N GLY A 11 60.27 -36.16 8.38
CA GLY A 11 60.39 -37.16 7.34
C GLY A 11 59.26 -38.19 7.48
N GLY A 12 58.13 -37.98 6.79
CA GLY A 12 57.25 -39.07 6.32
C GLY A 12 56.22 -39.66 7.28
N ILE A 13 54.97 -39.17 7.17
CA ILE A 13 53.73 -39.90 6.82
C ILE A 13 53.79 -41.43 7.09
N SER A 14 53.01 -42.02 7.98
CA SER A 14 51.58 -42.33 7.80
C SER A 14 51.08 -43.13 9.02
N CYS A 15 49.82 -42.95 9.41
CA CYS A 15 48.77 -44.00 9.45
C CYS A 15 47.56 -43.33 10.10
N GLU A 16 46.49 -43.03 9.35
CA GLU A 16 45.19 -43.72 9.45
C GLU A 16 44.14 -42.59 9.25
N THR A 17 42.95 -42.71 8.69
CA THR A 17 42.18 -43.77 8.06
C THR A 17 40.87 -43.07 7.64
N LEU A 18 40.25 -43.51 6.54
CA LEU A 18 38.87 -43.19 6.11
C LEU A 18 38.53 -41.74 5.70
N GLN A 19 38.29 -41.54 4.40
CA GLN A 19 37.05 -40.98 3.80
C GLN A 19 37.34 -40.33 2.44
N ALA A 20 37.53 -41.18 1.44
CA ALA A 20 37.12 -40.80 0.09
C ALA A 20 35.60 -40.54 0.10
N SER A 21 35.19 -39.53 -0.67
CA SER A 21 33.81 -39.17 -1.04
C SER A 21 32.89 -38.51 0.01
N TYR A 22 33.33 -37.42 0.64
CA TYR A 22 32.39 -36.38 1.07
C TYR A 22 32.87 -35.00 0.60
N LYS A 23 32.20 -34.46 -0.43
CA LYS A 23 32.38 -33.07 -0.87
C LYS A 23 31.40 -32.20 -0.08
N PRO A 24 31.86 -31.37 0.87
CA PRO A 24 30.98 -30.47 1.60
C PRO A 24 30.34 -29.46 0.63
N PRO A 25 29.03 -29.21 0.73
CA PRO A 25 28.35 -28.22 -0.08
C PRO A 25 28.96 -26.83 0.16
N MET A 26 29.36 -26.19 -0.93
CA MET A 26 29.73 -24.78 -1.01
C MET A 26 28.68 -23.93 -0.29
N GLU A 27 29.06 -23.31 0.82
CA GLU A 27 28.24 -22.34 1.56
C GLU A 27 27.81 -21.24 0.57
N ARG A 28 26.52 -21.26 0.20
CA ARG A 28 25.88 -20.11 -0.43
C ARG A 28 25.68 -19.09 0.67
N GLU A 29 26.22 -17.89 0.46
CA GLU A 29 25.95 -16.74 1.32
C GLU A 29 24.45 -16.65 1.64
N GLU A 30 24.15 -16.83 2.91
CA GLU A 30 22.82 -16.64 3.47
C GLU A 30 22.50 -15.14 3.49
N THR A 31 21.95 -14.60 2.39
CA THR A 31 21.25 -13.31 2.47
C THR A 31 19.91 -13.54 3.18
N SER A 32 20.00 -13.56 4.50
CA SER A 32 18.97 -13.38 5.52
C SER A 32 17.51 -13.35 5.06
N ALA A 33 16.89 -14.52 5.23
CA ALA A 33 15.55 -14.75 5.72
C ALA A 33 14.66 -13.53 6.14
N LYS A 34 13.45 -13.55 5.57
CA LYS A 34 12.15 -13.25 6.21
C LYS A 34 11.72 -11.78 6.32
N LYS A 35 11.16 -11.30 5.20
CA LYS A 35 9.70 -11.24 4.98
C LYS A 35 8.82 -10.99 6.24
N HIS A 36 9.03 -9.87 6.93
CA HIS A 36 7.96 -9.18 7.64
C HIS A 36 7.98 -7.71 7.26
N ALA A 37 7.33 -7.39 6.13
CA ALA A 37 6.92 -6.03 5.86
C ALA A 37 5.93 -5.62 6.96
N LYS A 38 6.51 -5.04 8.02
CA LYS A 38 5.90 -4.20 9.03
C LYS A 38 4.63 -3.60 8.45
N ARG A 39 3.46 -3.84 9.07
CA ARG A 39 2.18 -3.20 8.71
C ARG A 39 2.44 -1.71 8.66
N SER A 40 2.77 -1.21 7.47
CA SER A 40 3.19 0.16 7.28
C SER A 40 1.94 0.98 7.53
N GLY A 41 1.88 1.65 8.68
CA GLY A 41 0.92 2.72 8.89
C GLY A 41 0.91 3.55 7.61
N LYS A 42 -0.28 3.75 7.05
CA LYS A 42 -0.48 4.40 5.74
C LYS A 42 0.34 5.69 5.74
N ARG A 43 1.50 5.70 5.07
CA ARG A 43 2.36 6.89 5.02
C ARG A 43 1.53 8.00 4.39
N LEU A 44 1.29 9.08 5.12
CA LEU A 44 0.57 10.25 4.63
C LEU A 44 1.26 10.74 3.36
N TRP A 45 0.49 11.24 2.39
CA TRP A 45 1.03 11.89 1.20
C TRP A 45 1.59 13.24 1.60
N SER A 46 2.84 13.52 1.24
CA SER A 46 3.40 14.86 1.39
C SER A 46 2.97 15.76 0.24
N HIS A 47 3.04 17.08 0.46
CA HIS A 47 2.76 18.05 -0.58
C HIS A 47 3.68 17.86 -1.80
N GLU A 48 4.96 17.58 -1.57
CA GLU A 48 5.94 17.30 -2.63
C GLU A 48 5.56 16.06 -3.45
N GLU A 49 5.08 14.99 -2.82
CA GLU A 49 4.59 13.80 -3.53
C GLU A 49 3.33 14.12 -4.36
N ASP A 50 2.41 14.91 -3.81
CA ASP A 50 1.22 15.34 -4.53
C ASP A 50 1.57 16.20 -5.75
N LEU A 51 2.50 17.15 -5.61
CA LEU A 51 2.96 18.00 -6.72
C LEU A 51 3.60 17.18 -7.84
N ARG A 52 4.43 16.18 -7.50
CA ARG A 52 5.01 15.27 -8.51
C ARG A 52 3.93 14.48 -9.25
N LEU A 53 2.93 13.98 -8.52
CA LEU A 53 1.81 13.25 -9.09
C LEU A 53 0.98 14.15 -10.03
N ILE A 54 0.65 15.36 -9.61
CA ILE A 54 -0.09 16.35 -10.40
C ILE A 54 0.68 16.70 -11.66
N ARG A 55 1.93 17.17 -11.54
CA ARG A 55 2.76 17.58 -12.68
C ARG A 55 2.91 16.47 -13.72
N HIS A 56 3.10 15.23 -13.28
CA HIS A 56 3.20 14.10 -14.19
C HIS A 56 1.89 13.87 -14.95
N ILE A 57 0.74 13.93 -14.27
CA ILE A 57 -0.56 13.71 -14.90
C ILE A 57 -0.94 14.86 -15.82
N GLU A 58 -0.59 16.10 -15.49
CA GLU A 58 -0.80 17.26 -16.36
C GLU A 58 0.04 17.18 -17.64
N ALA A 59 1.31 16.76 -17.53
CA ALA A 59 2.22 16.67 -18.67
C ALA A 59 1.93 15.47 -19.60
N TYR A 60 1.58 14.31 -19.05
CA TYR A 60 1.49 13.05 -19.80
C TYR A 60 0.10 12.40 -19.79
N GLY A 61 -0.88 13.02 -19.12
CA GLY A 61 -2.15 12.39 -18.81
C GLY A 61 -2.04 11.30 -17.74
N LYS A 62 -3.15 10.64 -17.43
CA LYS A 62 -3.20 9.57 -16.41
C LYS A 62 -2.40 8.33 -16.82
N GLY A 63 -2.31 8.07 -18.14
CA GLY A 63 -1.61 6.92 -18.70
C GLY A 63 -1.93 5.59 -17.99
N SER A 64 -0.90 4.74 -17.89
CA SER A 64 -0.98 3.53 -17.07
C SER A 64 -0.51 3.80 -15.63
N TRP A 65 -1.41 3.57 -14.68
CA TRP A 65 -1.10 3.64 -13.24
C TRP A 65 0.01 2.69 -12.82
N THR A 66 0.25 1.59 -13.55
CA THR A 66 1.30 0.62 -13.20
C THR A 66 2.69 1.25 -13.29
N THR A 67 2.97 1.93 -14.40
CA THR A 67 4.27 2.58 -14.66
C THR A 67 4.38 3.99 -14.10
N LEU A 68 3.24 4.63 -13.79
CA LEU A 68 3.18 6.04 -13.38
C LEU A 68 4.09 6.36 -12.18
N PRO A 69 4.12 5.59 -11.07
CA PRO A 69 4.91 5.98 -9.90
C PRO A 69 6.40 6.09 -10.21
N GLN A 70 6.94 5.15 -10.98
CA GLN A 70 8.34 5.15 -11.38
C GLN A 70 8.66 6.35 -12.28
N LYS A 71 7.80 6.61 -13.29
CA LYS A 71 7.98 7.73 -14.21
C LYS A 71 7.84 9.10 -13.53
N ALA A 72 7.01 9.19 -12.49
CA ALA A 72 6.81 10.40 -11.70
C ALA A 72 7.88 10.59 -10.60
N GLY A 73 8.85 9.68 -10.46
CA GLY A 73 9.86 9.74 -9.40
C GLY A 73 9.25 9.61 -7.99
N LEU A 74 8.18 8.82 -7.86
CA LEU A 74 7.46 8.59 -6.61
C LEU A 74 7.83 7.22 -6.02
N ASN A 75 8.24 7.22 -4.75
CA ASN A 75 8.39 5.98 -3.98
C ASN A 75 7.03 5.52 -3.39
N ARG A 76 6.08 5.23 -4.28
CA ARG A 76 4.71 4.81 -3.99
C ARG A 76 4.29 3.69 -4.94
N ASN A 77 3.34 2.87 -4.51
CA ASN A 77 2.74 1.88 -5.40
C ASN A 77 1.64 2.50 -6.28
N SER A 78 1.38 1.87 -7.43
CA SER A 78 0.40 2.27 -8.43
C SER A 78 -1.00 2.49 -7.86
N LYS A 79 -1.42 1.59 -6.96
CA LYS A 79 -2.73 1.65 -6.30
C LYS A 79 -2.86 2.91 -5.44
N SER A 80 -1.82 3.25 -4.69
CA SER A 80 -1.76 4.45 -3.86
C SER A 80 -1.85 5.71 -4.71
N CYS A 81 -1.09 5.79 -5.81
CA CYS A 81 -1.12 6.94 -6.71
C CYS A 81 -2.51 7.13 -7.34
N ARG A 82 -3.11 6.04 -7.86
CA ARG A 82 -4.46 6.09 -8.44
C ARG A 82 -5.49 6.56 -7.41
N LEU A 83 -5.44 5.99 -6.20
CA LEU A 83 -6.38 6.33 -5.14
C LEU A 83 -6.22 7.79 -4.70
N ARG A 84 -4.98 8.28 -4.59
CA ARG A 84 -4.69 9.67 -4.22
C ARG A 84 -5.24 10.63 -5.25
N TRP A 85 -4.99 10.36 -6.53
CA TRP A 85 -5.51 11.17 -7.62
C TRP A 85 -7.04 11.20 -7.62
N MET A 86 -7.69 10.02 -7.64
CA MET A 86 -9.14 9.90 -7.81
C MET A 86 -9.95 10.42 -6.61
N ASN A 87 -9.35 10.49 -5.42
CA ASN A 87 -10.05 10.90 -4.21
C ASN A 87 -9.69 12.29 -3.68
N TYR A 88 -8.54 12.85 -4.08
CA TYR A 88 -8.04 14.09 -3.48
C TYR A 88 -7.48 15.12 -4.45
N LEU A 89 -6.72 14.70 -5.48
CA LEU A 89 -5.97 15.67 -6.30
C LEU A 89 -6.66 16.07 -7.60
N ARG A 90 -7.64 15.29 -8.06
CA ARG A 90 -8.35 15.58 -9.30
C ARG A 90 -9.14 16.90 -9.13
N PRO A 91 -9.05 17.85 -10.07
CA PRO A 91 -9.60 19.20 -9.91
C PRO A 91 -11.13 19.26 -9.87
N ASP A 92 -11.81 18.21 -10.32
CA ASP A 92 -13.27 18.09 -10.30
C ASP A 92 -13.83 17.67 -8.93
N ILE A 93 -12.95 17.40 -7.94
CA ILE A 93 -13.35 16.96 -6.60
C ILE A 93 -13.68 18.16 -5.74
N LYS A 94 -14.91 18.20 -5.21
CA LYS A 94 -15.32 19.21 -4.23
C LYS A 94 -14.73 18.89 -2.87
N HIS A 95 -14.06 19.87 -2.29
CA HIS A 95 -13.59 19.85 -0.91
C HIS A 95 -14.55 20.61 0.01
N GLY A 96 -14.66 20.17 1.27
CA GLY A 96 -15.52 20.80 2.27
C GLY A 96 -16.82 20.05 2.55
N ASN A 97 -17.69 20.70 3.34
CA ASN A 97 -18.92 20.13 3.89
C ASN A 97 -19.93 19.79 2.78
N PHE A 98 -20.82 18.84 3.06
CA PHE A 98 -21.96 18.52 2.20
C PHE A 98 -23.03 19.60 2.37
N SER A 99 -23.59 20.05 1.25
CA SER A 99 -24.75 20.94 1.22
C SER A 99 -26.03 20.20 1.63
N PRO A 100 -27.08 20.91 2.08
CA PRO A 100 -28.38 20.30 2.38
C PRO A 100 -28.98 19.54 1.19
N GLU A 101 -28.78 20.04 -0.02
CA GLU A 101 -29.25 19.41 -1.26
C GLU A 101 -28.49 18.11 -1.54
N GLU A 102 -27.18 18.09 -1.31
CA GLU A 102 -26.38 16.86 -1.39
C GLU A 102 -26.79 15.85 -0.30
N ASP A 103 -27.08 16.30 0.93
CA ASP A 103 -27.54 15.43 2.03
C ASP A 103 -28.86 14.73 1.66
N ASP A 104 -29.88 15.49 1.24
CA ASP A 104 -31.16 14.92 0.81
C ASP A 104 -31.01 13.94 -0.36
N LEU A 105 -30.20 14.31 -1.37
CA LEU A 105 -29.94 13.44 -2.51
C LEU A 105 -29.26 12.13 -2.09
N ILE A 106 -28.23 12.20 -1.24
CA ILE A 106 -27.53 11.02 -0.73
C ILE A 106 -28.47 10.13 0.07
N LEU A 107 -29.33 10.72 0.92
CA LEU A 107 -30.32 9.99 1.69
C LEU A 107 -31.32 9.25 0.80
N ARG A 108 -31.90 9.93 -0.20
CA ARG A 108 -32.84 9.33 -1.15
C ARG A 108 -32.19 8.21 -1.96
N LEU A 109 -30.98 8.42 -2.46
CA LEU A 109 -30.26 7.42 -3.23
C LEU A 109 -29.86 6.21 -2.36
N HIS A 110 -29.41 6.43 -1.13
CA HIS A 110 -29.08 5.34 -0.20
C HIS A 110 -30.30 4.47 0.11
N ARG A 111 -31.50 5.04 0.23
CA ARG A 111 -32.74 4.25 0.38
C ARG A 111 -33.03 3.32 -0.81
N LEU A 112 -32.62 3.73 -2.02
CA LEU A 112 -32.88 2.96 -3.25
C LEU A 112 -31.80 1.91 -3.54
N VAL A 113 -30.53 2.26 -3.29
CA VAL A 113 -29.39 1.44 -3.73
C VAL A 113 -28.44 1.03 -2.60
N GLU A 114 -28.73 1.41 -1.37
CA GLU A 114 -27.98 1.13 -0.15
C GLU A 114 -26.51 1.56 -0.26
N ASN A 115 -25.58 0.73 0.24
CA ASN A 115 -24.15 0.98 0.33
C ASN A 115 -23.43 0.88 -1.04
N ARG A 116 -24.14 1.04 -2.15
CA ARG A 116 -23.58 1.12 -3.52
C ARG A 116 -23.01 2.53 -3.77
N TRP A 117 -21.97 2.89 -3.02
CA TRP A 117 -21.40 4.25 -2.99
C TRP A 117 -20.94 4.78 -4.34
N SER A 118 -20.36 3.92 -5.19
CA SER A 118 -19.95 4.30 -6.54
C SER A 118 -21.13 4.71 -7.42
N LEU A 119 -22.28 4.04 -7.27
CA LEU A 119 -23.50 4.37 -8.00
C LEU A 119 -24.09 5.69 -7.52
N ILE A 120 -24.07 5.94 -6.19
CA ILE A 120 -24.51 7.21 -5.60
C ILE A 120 -23.58 8.35 -6.06
N ALA A 121 -22.26 8.16 -6.01
CA ALA A 121 -21.27 9.14 -6.46
C ALA A 121 -21.47 9.54 -7.93
N GLY A 122 -21.88 8.60 -8.78
CA GLY A 122 -22.23 8.90 -10.18
C GLY A 122 -23.39 9.88 -10.36
N ARG A 123 -24.17 10.16 -9.30
CA ARG A 123 -25.29 11.12 -9.30
C ARG A 123 -25.03 12.37 -8.47
N VAL A 124 -23.93 12.43 -7.73
CA VAL A 124 -23.57 13.60 -6.90
C VAL A 124 -22.33 14.26 -7.50
N PRO A 125 -22.48 15.32 -8.32
CA PRO A 125 -21.39 15.88 -9.09
C PRO A 125 -20.28 16.43 -8.20
N GLY A 126 -19.05 16.01 -8.49
CA GLY A 126 -17.84 16.42 -7.78
C GLY A 126 -17.63 15.74 -6.41
N ARG A 127 -18.48 14.78 -6.02
CA ARG A 127 -18.28 13.96 -4.82
C ARG A 127 -17.81 12.56 -5.18
N THR A 128 -16.91 12.03 -4.37
CA THR A 128 -16.37 10.67 -4.52
C THR A 128 -17.16 9.68 -3.67
N ASP A 129 -17.12 8.41 -4.06
CA ASP A 129 -17.70 7.30 -3.32
C ASP A 129 -17.15 7.24 -1.87
N SER A 130 -15.86 7.53 -1.71
CA SER A 130 -15.22 7.60 -0.39
C SER A 130 -15.77 8.74 0.46
N GLN A 131 -16.02 9.92 -0.12
CA GLN A 131 -16.61 11.04 0.60
C GLN A 131 -18.04 10.73 1.05
N ILE A 132 -18.86 10.18 0.15
CA ILE A 132 -20.26 9.83 0.46
C ILE A 132 -20.33 8.75 1.55
N LYS A 133 -19.52 7.70 1.42
CA LYS A 133 -19.41 6.66 2.46
C LYS A 133 -18.99 7.27 3.80
N ASN A 134 -18.03 8.18 3.80
CA ASN A 134 -17.56 8.83 5.04
C ASN A 134 -18.68 9.69 5.64
N PHE A 135 -19.35 10.50 4.83
CA PHE A 135 -20.51 11.30 5.23
C PHE A 135 -21.59 10.46 5.89
N TRP A 136 -21.99 9.36 5.23
CA TRP A 136 -22.98 8.44 5.77
C TRP A 136 -22.54 7.85 7.11
N ASN A 137 -21.29 7.39 7.18
CA ASN A 137 -20.74 6.83 8.40
C ASN A 137 -20.68 7.84 9.54
N THR A 138 -20.34 9.10 9.28
CA THR A 138 -20.29 10.12 10.32
C THR A 138 -21.69 10.53 10.79
N ARG A 139 -22.68 10.55 9.89
CA ARG A 139 -24.02 11.10 10.16
C ARG A 139 -25.03 10.05 10.64
N TYR A 140 -24.85 8.78 10.28
CA TYR A 140 -25.85 7.72 10.49
C TYR A 140 -25.31 6.43 11.14
N ARG A 141 -24.02 6.34 11.52
CA ARG A 141 -23.46 5.12 12.16
C ARG A 141 -24.21 4.62 13.40
N GLY A 142 -24.88 5.52 14.13
CA GLY A 142 -25.69 5.19 15.30
C GLY A 142 -27.19 4.93 15.01
N LYS A 143 -27.65 5.16 13.77
CA LYS A 143 -29.08 5.08 13.39
C LYS A 143 -29.40 3.84 12.55
N LYS A 144 -28.56 2.80 12.62
CA LYS A 144 -28.68 1.57 11.81
C LYS A 144 -30.05 0.88 11.92
N HIS A 145 -30.75 1.06 13.05
CA HIS A 145 -32.08 0.49 13.26
C HIS A 145 -33.25 1.38 12.83
N ILE A 146 -33.03 2.68 12.56
CA ILE A 146 -34.14 3.61 12.25
C ILE A 146 -34.56 3.51 10.77
N TYR A 147 -33.66 3.11 9.89
CA TYR A 147 -33.93 3.00 8.45
C TYR A 147 -34.03 1.56 7.94
N SER A 148 -33.85 0.56 8.83
CA SER A 148 -34.06 -0.86 8.50
C SER A 148 -35.51 -1.29 8.60
N SER A 149 -36.35 -0.57 9.37
CA SER A 149 -37.73 -0.97 9.70
C SER A 149 -38.79 -0.51 8.69
N PHE A 150 -38.40 0.13 7.58
CA PHE A 150 -39.31 0.58 6.52
C PHE A 150 -39.11 -0.17 5.19
N ILE A 151 -38.37 -1.28 5.20
CA ILE A 151 -38.20 -2.18 4.05
C ILE A 151 -38.90 -3.51 4.37
N THR A 152 -40.22 -3.46 4.42
CA THR A 152 -41.07 -4.63 4.19
C THR A 152 -42.24 -4.16 3.35
N ILE A 153 -42.21 -4.48 2.06
CA ILE A 153 -43.42 -4.67 1.24
C ILE A 153 -43.44 -6.15 0.92
#